data_AF-A0A522PWE4-F1
#
_entry.id   AF-A0A522PWE4-F1
#
_cell.length_a   1.000
_cell.length_b   1.000
_cell.length_c   1.000
_cell.angle_alpha   90.00
_cell.angle_beta   90.00
_cell.angle_gamma   90.00
#
_symmetry.space_group_name_H-M   'P 1'
#
loop_
_entity.id
_entity.type
_entity.pdbx_description
1 polymer ?
#
loop_
_entity_poly.entity_id
_entity_poly.type
_entity_poly.pdbx_seq_one_letter_code
_entity_poly.pdbx_strand_id
1 'polypeptide(L)'
;MSSPAHEQSRSTRLREFAALTDAAARVVAVMGAVVRAREERGWHDPQPPEVRFAGCGAGGADGTGGTDGTALPAAVWIALRREDTTTVLEALAAVSQQTFVIARHEQLGDGYRLETVEETRPVP
;
A
#
# COMPACT_ATOMS: atom_id res chain seq x y z
N MET A 1 28.32 1.31 16.66
CA MET A 1 27.53 1.09 17.89
C MET A 1 26.39 2.10 17.85
N SER A 2 25.21 1.71 17.41
CA SER A 2 24.04 2.59 17.38
C SER A 2 23.65 2.94 18.82
N SER A 3 23.47 4.23 19.10
CA SER A 3 23.13 4.69 20.45
C SER A 3 21.72 4.20 20.83
N PRO A 4 21.48 3.72 22.06
CA PRO A 4 20.21 3.12 22.48
C PRO A 4 18.97 4.02 22.29
N ALA A 5 19.17 5.35 22.25
CA ALA A 5 18.12 6.32 21.94
C ALA A 5 17.61 6.23 20.49
N HIS A 6 18.48 5.93 19.51
CA HIS A 6 18.08 5.74 18.11
C HIS A 6 17.32 4.43 17.91
N GLU A 7 17.65 3.39 18.67
CA GLU A 7 16.98 2.09 18.62
C GLU A 7 15.57 2.14 19.25
N GLN A 8 15.40 2.88 20.35
CA GLN A 8 14.08 3.17 20.91
C GLN A 8 13.21 4.05 19.99
N SER A 9 13.83 4.99 19.25
CA SER A 9 13.12 5.79 18.25
C SER A 9 12.64 4.92 17.07
N ARG A 10 13.53 4.06 16.53
CA ARG A 10 13.21 3.14 15.43
C ARG A 10 12.12 2.13 15.80
N SER A 11 12.22 1.50 16.96
CA SER A 11 11.20 0.54 17.43
C SER A 11 9.83 1.19 17.65
N THR A 12 9.78 2.46 18.05
CA THR A 12 8.52 3.23 18.15
C THR A 12 7.94 3.53 16.77
N ARG A 13 8.78 3.96 15.81
CA ARG A 13 8.37 4.17 14.41
C ARG A 13 7.87 2.90 13.73
N LEU A 14 8.49 1.75 14.01
CA LEU A 14 8.02 0.46 13.51
C LEU A 14 6.63 0.09 14.06
N ARG A 15 6.34 0.42 15.32
CA ARG A 15 5.01 0.24 15.92
C ARG A 15 3.97 1.17 15.29
N GLU A 16 4.32 2.42 15.03
CA GLU A 16 3.46 3.36 14.29
C GLU A 16 3.15 2.85 12.88
N PHE A 17 4.17 2.39 12.16
CA PHE A 17 3.99 1.78 10.83
C PHE A 17 3.10 0.53 10.86
N ALA A 18 3.28 -0.33 11.87
CA ALA A 18 2.42 -1.50 12.07
C ALA A 18 0.96 -1.10 12.33
N ALA A 19 0.73 -0.05 13.13
CA ALA A 19 -0.62 0.47 13.40
C ALA A 19 -1.29 1.04 12.13
N LEU A 20 -0.52 1.73 11.26
CA LEU A 20 -1.02 2.19 9.96
C LEU A 20 -1.40 1.02 9.05
N THR A 21 -0.53 0.00 8.99
CA THR A 21 -0.78 -1.20 8.19
C THR A 21 -2.01 -1.98 8.68
N ASP A 22 -2.19 -2.07 10.00
CA ASP A 22 -3.36 -2.69 10.64
C ASP A 22 -4.66 -1.88 10.38
N ALA A 23 -4.58 -0.55 10.35
CA ALA A 23 -5.69 0.28 9.94
C ALA A 23 -6.09 0.04 8.47
N ALA A 24 -5.10 -0.05 7.57
CA ALA A 24 -5.33 -0.39 6.17
C ALA A 24 -5.93 -1.80 6.02
N ALA A 25 -5.45 -2.78 6.80
CA ALA A 25 -5.98 -4.15 6.81
C ALA A 25 -7.49 -4.20 7.12
N ARG A 26 -7.96 -3.39 8.08
CA ARG A 26 -9.39 -3.28 8.39
C ARG A 26 -10.21 -2.77 7.20
N VAL A 27 -9.69 -1.77 6.47
CA VAL A 27 -10.36 -1.24 5.28
C VAL A 27 -10.39 -2.31 4.17
N VAL A 28 -9.29 -3.02 3.97
CA VAL A 28 -9.20 -4.14 3.02
C VAL A 28 -10.22 -5.23 3.34
N ALA A 29 -10.42 -5.57 4.62
CA ALA A 29 -11.42 -6.56 5.03
C ALA A 29 -12.84 -6.13 4.65
N VAL A 30 -13.18 -4.85 4.81
CA VAL A 30 -14.47 -4.29 4.37
C VAL A 30 -14.61 -4.39 2.85
N MET A 31 -13.56 -4.06 2.10
CA MET A 31 -13.55 -4.17 0.64
C MET A 31 -13.73 -5.63 0.18
N GLY A 32 -13.11 -6.59 0.87
CA GLY A 32 -13.30 -8.02 0.61
C GLY A 32 -14.74 -8.46 0.84
N ALA A 33 -15.41 -7.96 1.88
CA ALA A 33 -16.84 -8.21 2.10
C ALA A 33 -17.72 -7.64 0.97
N VAL A 34 -17.40 -6.44 0.48
CA VAL A 34 -18.12 -5.81 -0.65
C VAL A 34 -17.93 -6.61 -1.94
N VAL A 35 -16.72 -7.08 -2.22
CA VAL A 35 -16.40 -7.93 -3.39
C VAL A 35 -17.23 -9.21 -3.35
N ARG A 36 -17.24 -9.92 -2.23
CA ARG A 36 -18.04 -11.14 -2.06
C ARG A 36 -19.53 -10.89 -2.22
N ALA A 37 -20.06 -9.87 -1.55
CA ALA A 37 -21.47 -9.50 -1.68
C ALA A 37 -21.86 -9.11 -3.12
N ARG A 38 -20.89 -8.66 -3.93
CA ARG A 38 -21.11 -8.39 -5.35
C ARG A 38 -21.09 -9.66 -6.18
N GLU A 39 -20.18 -10.59 -5.92
CA GLU A 39 -20.13 -11.87 -6.61
C GLU A 39 -21.35 -12.75 -6.28
N GLU A 40 -21.81 -12.76 -5.02
CA GLU A 40 -23.02 -13.47 -4.59
C GLU A 40 -24.30 -12.98 -5.27
N ARG A 41 -24.38 -11.68 -5.57
CA ARG A 41 -25.51 -11.07 -6.30
C ARG A 41 -25.52 -11.42 -7.79
N GLY A 42 -24.46 -12.04 -8.29
CA GLY A 42 -24.29 -12.33 -9.69
C GLY A 42 -23.63 -11.18 -10.44
N TRP A 43 -22.60 -11.53 -11.21
CA TRP A 43 -21.94 -10.58 -12.09
C TRP A 43 -22.64 -10.58 -13.45
N HIS A 44 -23.19 -9.44 -13.85
CA HIS A 44 -23.98 -9.30 -15.07
C HIS A 44 -23.23 -8.61 -16.23
N ASP A 45 -21.99 -8.18 -16.00
CA ASP A 45 -21.18 -7.58 -17.05
C ASP A 45 -20.51 -8.68 -17.90
N PRO A 46 -20.43 -8.52 -19.23
CA PRO A 46 -19.75 -9.47 -20.11
C PRO A 46 -18.24 -9.60 -19.80
N GLN A 47 -17.63 -8.58 -19.20
CA GLN A 47 -16.21 -8.61 -18.84
C GLN A 47 -16.02 -9.19 -17.43
N PRO A 48 -15.01 -10.06 -17.20
CA PRO A 48 -14.74 -10.57 -15.86
C PRO A 48 -14.42 -9.43 -14.87
N PRO A 49 -14.85 -9.57 -13.60
CA PRO A 49 -14.77 -8.50 -12.62
C PRO A 49 -13.34 -8.03 -12.35
N GLU A 50 -12.37 -8.95 -12.34
CA GLU A 50 -10.96 -8.64 -12.16
C GLU A 50 -10.37 -7.79 -13.30
N VAL A 51 -10.84 -8.00 -14.54
CA VAL A 51 -10.39 -7.22 -15.70
C VAL A 51 -11.03 -5.83 -15.69
N ARG A 52 -12.32 -5.75 -15.34
CA ARG A 52 -13.00 -4.47 -15.15
C ARG A 52 -12.37 -3.66 -14.03
N PHE A 53 -12.01 -4.31 -12.93
CA PHE A 53 -11.31 -3.68 -11.80
C PHE A 53 -9.92 -3.17 -12.21
N ALA A 54 -9.12 -3.95 -12.92
CA ALA A 54 -7.81 -3.51 -13.40
C ALA A 54 -7.90 -2.34 -14.41
N GLY A 55 -9.03 -2.21 -15.11
CA GLY A 55 -9.33 -1.07 -15.97
C GLY A 55 -9.74 0.20 -15.21
N CYS A 56 -10.12 0.09 -13.94
CA CYS A 56 -10.38 1.24 -13.07
C CYS A 56 -9.05 1.80 -12.54
N GLY A 57 -8.37 2.61 -13.36
CA GLY A 57 -7.28 3.45 -12.87
C GLY A 57 -7.75 4.41 -11.78
N ALA A 58 -6.82 4.97 -10.99
CA ALA A 58 -7.17 5.94 -9.94
C ALA A 58 -7.63 7.33 -10.49
N GLY A 59 -7.74 7.46 -11.82
CA GLY A 59 -8.28 8.62 -12.52
C GLY A 59 -9.61 8.29 -13.20
N GLY A 60 -10.72 8.71 -12.56
CA GLY A 60 -11.96 9.16 -13.20
C GLY A 60 -12.80 8.17 -14.02
N ALA A 61 -14.03 7.93 -13.55
CA ALA A 61 -15.15 7.50 -14.41
C ALA A 61 -15.59 8.58 -15.43
N ASP A 62 -14.97 9.76 -15.39
CA ASP A 62 -15.21 10.89 -16.27
C ASP A 62 -13.93 11.10 -17.07
N GLY A 63 -13.98 10.96 -18.40
CA GLY A 63 -12.83 10.99 -19.33
C GLY A 63 -11.99 12.28 -19.38
N THR A 64 -11.97 13.07 -18.31
CA THR A 64 -11.01 14.13 -18.04
C THR A 64 -9.85 13.54 -17.25
N GLY A 65 -8.86 13.02 -17.99
CA GLY A 65 -7.60 12.53 -17.44
C GLY A 65 -6.89 13.61 -16.62
N GLY A 66 -6.45 13.22 -15.42
CA GLY A 66 -5.83 14.15 -14.49
C GLY A 66 -5.37 13.56 -13.17
N THR A 67 -4.93 12.30 -13.15
CA THR A 67 -3.96 11.77 -12.17
C THR A 67 -3.37 10.51 -12.79
N ASP A 68 -2.04 10.46 -12.96
CA ASP A 68 -1.27 9.26 -13.31
C ASP A 68 -1.32 8.26 -12.14
N GLY A 69 -2.52 7.77 -11.85
CA GLY A 69 -2.75 6.74 -10.86
C GLY A 69 -2.42 5.40 -11.48
N THR A 70 -1.32 4.79 -11.07
CA THR A 70 -0.97 3.42 -11.42
C THR A 70 -2.17 2.52 -11.16
N ALA A 71 -2.70 1.90 -12.22
CA ALA A 71 -3.84 1.00 -12.09
C ALA A 71 -3.47 -0.18 -11.19
N LEU A 72 -4.39 -0.56 -10.29
CA LEU A 72 -4.20 -1.74 -9.47
C LEU A 72 -4.28 -3.00 -10.33
N PRO A 73 -3.42 -4.01 -10.11
CA PRO A 73 -3.45 -5.22 -10.89
C PRO A 73 -4.73 -6.02 -10.61
N ALA A 74 -5.20 -6.78 -11.61
CA ALA A 74 -6.33 -7.70 -11.50
C ALA A 74 -6.21 -8.67 -10.30
N ALA A 75 -4.96 -9.00 -9.92
CA ALA A 75 -4.64 -9.81 -8.75
C ALA A 75 -5.23 -9.28 -7.44
N VAL A 76 -5.43 -7.96 -7.30
CA VAL A 76 -6.05 -7.35 -6.10
C VAL A 76 -7.50 -7.78 -5.95
N TRP A 77 -8.28 -7.82 -7.03
CA TRP A 77 -9.65 -8.34 -6.99
C TRP A 77 -9.68 -9.79 -6.51
N ILE A 78 -8.78 -10.61 -7.07
CA ILE A 78 -8.67 -12.02 -6.72
C ILE A 78 -8.28 -12.19 -5.25
N ALA A 79 -7.36 -11.37 -4.75
CA ALA A 79 -6.91 -11.39 -3.35
C ALA A 79 -8.04 -10.96 -2.39
N LEU A 80 -8.78 -9.89 -2.72
CA LEU A 80 -9.96 -9.45 -1.95
C LEU A 80 -11.02 -10.55 -1.84
N ARG A 81 -11.28 -11.27 -2.93
CA ARG A 81 -12.20 -12.41 -2.94
C ARG A 81 -11.75 -13.56 -2.03
N ARG A 82 -10.44 -13.79 -1.89
CA ARG A 82 -9.85 -14.87 -1.09
C ARG A 82 -9.52 -14.46 0.34
N GLU A 83 -9.89 -13.24 0.73
CA GLU A 83 -9.54 -12.64 2.03
C GLU A 83 -8.01 -12.56 2.26
N ASP A 84 -7.24 -12.56 1.17
CA ASP A 84 -5.78 -12.46 1.20
C ASP A 84 -5.36 -10.99 1.38
N THR A 85 -5.49 -10.53 2.62
CA THR A 85 -5.24 -9.15 3.02
C THR A 85 -3.78 -8.75 2.78
N THR A 86 -2.85 -9.68 2.98
CA THR A 86 -1.41 -9.43 2.78
C THR A 86 -1.11 -9.06 1.34
N THR A 87 -1.58 -9.88 0.38
CA THR A 87 -1.37 -9.62 -1.05
C THR A 87 -2.00 -8.28 -1.48
N VAL A 88 -3.17 -7.92 -0.93
CA VAL A 88 -3.79 -6.62 -1.21
C VAL A 88 -2.95 -5.46 -0.69
N LEU A 89 -2.48 -5.53 0.56
CA LEU A 89 -1.65 -4.48 1.16
C LEU A 89 -0.31 -4.32 0.44
N GLU A 90 0.32 -5.43 0.02
CA GLU A 90 1.55 -5.38 -0.78
C GLU A 90 1.32 -4.71 -2.13
N ALA A 91 0.21 -5.03 -2.81
CA ALA A 91 -0.14 -4.38 -4.08
C ALA A 91 -0.44 -2.89 -3.91
N LEU A 92 -1.13 -2.49 -2.84
CA LEU A 92 -1.39 -1.09 -2.51
C LEU A 92 -0.08 -0.34 -2.20
N ALA A 93 0.79 -0.93 -1.38
CA ALA A 93 2.09 -0.34 -1.07
C ALA A 93 2.98 -0.22 -2.31
N ALA A 94 2.90 -1.15 -3.26
CA ALA A 94 3.67 -1.12 -4.51
C ALA A 94 3.27 0.02 -5.46
N VAL A 95 2.00 0.45 -5.42
CA VAL A 95 1.52 1.58 -6.24
C VAL A 95 1.45 2.90 -5.48
N SER A 96 1.68 2.87 -4.16
CA SER A 96 1.62 4.04 -3.30
C SER A 96 2.79 4.98 -3.54
N GLN A 97 2.48 6.27 -3.62
CA GLN A 97 3.47 7.34 -3.66
C GLN A 97 3.84 7.84 -2.26
N GLN A 98 3.14 7.37 -1.22
CA GLN A 98 3.36 7.79 0.15
C GLN A 98 4.39 6.89 0.84
N THR A 99 5.38 7.51 1.47
CA THR A 99 6.41 6.81 2.24
C THR A 99 6.44 7.29 3.68
N PHE A 100 6.76 6.38 4.59
CA PHE A 100 6.90 6.60 6.02
C PHE A 100 8.35 6.40 6.44
N VAL A 101 8.92 7.39 7.13
CA VAL A 101 10.31 7.34 7.62
C VAL A 101 10.37 6.52 8.92
N ILE A 102 11.11 5.42 8.88
CA ILE A 102 11.29 4.50 10.01
C ILE A 102 12.50 4.89 10.85
N ALA A 103 13.57 5.35 10.22
CA ALA A 103 14.77 5.78 10.90
C ALA A 103 15.50 6.88 10.12
N ARG A 104 16.25 7.71 10.84
CA ARG A 104 17.24 8.63 10.29
C ARG A 104 18.58 8.31 10.93
N HIS A 105 19.62 8.14 10.14
CA HIS A 105 20.97 7.91 10.65
C HIS A 105 22.00 8.64 9.80
N GLU A 106 23.11 9.03 10.43
CA GLU A 106 24.23 9.65 9.73
C GLU A 106 25.15 8.55 9.20
N GLN A 107 25.50 8.64 7.92
CA GLN A 107 26.47 7.79 7.26
C GLN A 107 27.59 8.67 6.68
N LEU A 108 28.82 8.16 6.70
CA LEU A 108 29.94 8.84 6.04
C LEU A 108 29.83 8.60 4.53
N GLY A 109 29.57 9.68 3.78
CA GLY A 109 29.51 9.67 2.32
C GLY A 109 30.88 9.82 1.66
N ASP A 110 30.90 9.79 0.33
CA ASP A 110 32.12 9.99 -0.45
C ASP A 110 32.74 11.37 -0.16
N GLY A 111 34.03 11.39 0.17
CA GLY A 111 34.75 12.60 0.55
C GLY A 111 34.67 13.00 2.03
N TYR A 112 34.40 12.04 2.94
CA TYR A 112 34.44 12.22 4.41
C TYR A 112 33.42 13.23 4.96
N ARG A 113 32.31 13.46 4.26
CA ARG A 113 31.21 14.29 4.75
C ARG A 113 30.14 13.40 5.40
N LEU A 114 29.54 13.88 6.48
CA LEU A 114 28.39 13.23 7.10
C LEU A 114 27.15 13.52 6.26
N GLU A 115 26.45 12.46 5.87
CA GLU A 115 25.19 12.51 5.14
C GLU A 115 24.07 11.90 5.99
N THR A 116 22.92 12.56 6.04
CA THR A 116 21.75 12.03 6.72
C THR A 116 20.98 11.11 5.78
N VAL A 117 20.91 9.83 6.14
CA VAL A 117 20.19 8.80 5.39
C VAL A 117 18.87 8.48 6.09
N GLU A 118 17.78 8.52 5.33
CA GLU A 118 16.44 8.15 5.81
C GLU A 118 16.09 6.71 5.37
N GLU A 119 15.75 5.84 6.33
CA GLU A 119 15.17 4.53 6.05
C GLU A 119 13.65 4.71 5.91
N THR A 120 13.11 4.53 4.70
CA THR A 120 11.69 4.73 4.39
C THR A 120 10.99 3.42 4.01
N ARG A 121 9.70 3.31 4.28
CA ARG A 121 8.82 2.26 3.73
C ARG A 121 7.56 2.83 3.09
N PRO A 122 7.04 2.23 2.01
CA PRO A 122 5.77 2.64 1.42
C PRO A 122 4.62 2.36 2.38
N VAL A 123 3.60 3.22 2.36
CA VAL A 123 2.35 3.04 3.12
C VAL A 123 1.26 2.60 2.14
N PRO A 124 0.54 1.49 2.42
CA PRO A 124 -0.58 1.03 1.60
C PRO A 124 -1.80 1.97 1.65
#